data_AF-A0A9E4GAU4-F1
#
_entry.id   AF-A0A9E4GAU4-F1
#
_cell.length_a   1.000
_cell.length_b   1.000
_cell.length_c   1.000
_cell.angle_alpha   90.00
_cell.angle_beta   90.00
_cell.angle_gamma   90.00
#
_symmetry.space_group_name_H-M   'P 1'
#
loop_
_entity.id
_entity.type
_entity.pdbx_description
1 polymer ?
#
loop_
_entity_poly.entity_id
_entity_poly.type
_entity_poly.pdbx_seq_one_letter_code
_entity_poly.pdbx_strand_id
1 'polypeptide(L)'
;MDRRPTPRDGAAVSDGDPLKQAVNEPRDLGQPMVVRLKPWPARARKPAIYVCVNRRNPEVAVSCQPRGGGEVAEAVKTGIARRGLAIEFREAYCLNACMHGPNIRIVPSNARFYGVRVEDVPEVLDTVEKHLAERPPGRRPRRPEN
;
A
#
# COMPACT_ATOMS: atom_id res chain seq x y z
N MET A 1 -31.69 -28.62 -5.42
CA MET A 1 -30.90 -27.57 -6.09
C MET A 1 -30.35 -26.64 -5.03
N ASP A 2 -29.38 -27.11 -4.25
CA ASP A 2 -28.77 -26.33 -3.16
C ASP A 2 -27.58 -25.55 -3.69
N ARG A 3 -27.76 -24.25 -3.90
CA ARG A 3 -26.63 -23.34 -4.06
C ARG A 3 -26.02 -23.12 -2.68
N ARG A 4 -24.96 -23.86 -2.36
CA ARG A 4 -24.07 -23.50 -1.24
C ARG A 4 -23.65 -22.04 -1.42
N PRO A 5 -23.88 -21.14 -0.44
CA PRO A 5 -23.30 -19.82 -0.48
C PRO A 5 -21.77 -19.99 -0.42
N THR A 6 -21.06 -19.49 -1.44
CA THR A 6 -19.62 -19.33 -1.34
C THR A 6 -19.35 -18.28 -0.27
N PRO A 7 -18.46 -18.51 0.69
CA PRO A 7 -18.04 -17.44 1.56
C PRO A 7 -17.30 -16.43 0.66
N ARG A 8 -17.92 -15.28 0.40
CA ARG A 8 -17.13 -14.07 0.19
C ARG A 8 -16.47 -13.85 1.54
N ASP A 9 -15.23 -14.31 1.68
CA ASP A 9 -14.41 -14.07 2.86
C ASP A 9 -14.18 -12.55 3.02
N GLY A 10 -15.20 -11.85 3.51
CA GLY A 10 -15.00 -10.69 4.34
C GLY A 10 -14.38 -11.24 5.61
N ALA A 11 -13.06 -11.29 5.65
CA ALA A 11 -12.32 -11.60 6.86
C ALA A 11 -12.95 -10.78 8.00
N ALA A 12 -13.49 -11.48 9.00
CA ALA A 12 -14.03 -10.85 10.20
C ALA A 12 -12.90 -9.99 10.79
N VAL A 13 -13.02 -8.68 10.63
CA VAL A 13 -12.08 -7.73 11.20
C VAL A 13 -12.32 -7.71 12.70
N SER A 14 -11.37 -8.23 13.48
CA SER A 14 -11.43 -8.23 14.95
C SER A 14 -11.43 -6.80 15.50
N ASP A 15 -11.96 -6.59 16.71
CA ASP A 15 -12.12 -5.26 17.34
C ASP A 15 -10.81 -4.56 17.71
N GLY A 16 -9.66 -5.18 17.44
CA GLY A 16 -8.32 -4.61 17.59
C GLY A 16 -7.66 -4.12 16.29
N ASP A 17 -8.40 -3.96 15.18
CA ASP A 17 -7.82 -3.45 13.93
C ASP A 17 -7.46 -1.94 14.06
N PRO A 18 -6.18 -1.54 14.01
CA PRO A 18 -5.76 -0.14 14.13
C PRO A 18 -6.32 0.77 13.03
N LEU A 19 -6.89 0.22 11.95
CA LEU A 19 -7.54 0.98 10.88
C LEU A 19 -9.04 1.19 11.09
N LYS A 20 -9.65 0.62 12.13
CA LYS A 20 -11.07 0.85 12.47
C LYS A 20 -11.30 2.24 13.09
N GLN A 21 -10.27 2.87 13.63
CA GLN A 21 -10.36 4.20 14.22
C GLN A 21 -10.15 5.27 13.14
N ALA A 22 -11.12 6.15 12.95
CA ALA A 22 -10.99 7.29 12.06
C ALA A 22 -10.04 8.34 12.68
N VAL A 23 -8.74 8.17 12.47
CA VAL A 23 -7.72 9.11 12.96
C VAL A 23 -7.57 10.27 11.96
N ASN A 24 -7.78 11.51 12.42
CA ASN A 24 -7.53 12.72 11.62
C ASN A 24 -6.11 13.27 11.82
N GLU A 25 -5.48 12.90 12.93
CA GLU A 25 -4.13 13.30 13.25
C GLU A 25 -3.10 12.41 12.54
N PRO A 26 -1.93 12.94 12.15
CA PRO A 26 -0.80 12.13 11.73
C PRO A 26 -0.40 11.13 12.83
N ARG A 27 0.14 9.99 12.42
CA ARG A 27 0.71 8.99 13.34
C ARG A 27 1.84 9.63 14.17
N ASP A 28 1.75 9.49 15.49
CA ASP A 28 2.84 9.88 16.39
C ASP A 28 4.08 8.98 16.18
N LEU A 29 5.28 9.52 16.35
CA LEU A 29 6.54 8.78 16.19
C LEU A 29 6.60 7.52 17.07
N GLY A 30 5.95 7.53 18.23
CA GLY A 30 5.92 6.40 19.15
C GLY A 30 4.95 5.26 18.76
N GLN A 31 4.08 5.45 17.77
CA GLN A 31 3.13 4.42 17.32
C GLN A 31 3.68 3.71 16.07
N PRO A 32 3.61 2.38 15.91
CA PRO A 32 4.12 1.73 14.70
C PRO A 32 3.26 2.05 13.46
N MET A 33 3.87 2.03 12.26
CA MET A 33 3.09 2.05 11.02
C MET A 33 2.24 0.79 10.88
N VAL A 34 1.14 0.88 10.13
CA VAL A 34 0.27 -0.29 9.89
C VAL A 34 0.60 -0.91 8.55
N VAL A 35 1.01 -2.17 8.56
CA VAL A 35 1.28 -2.96 7.35
C VAL A 35 0.20 -4.02 7.17
N ARG A 36 -0.36 -4.09 5.97
CA ARG A 36 -1.32 -5.12 5.55
C ARG A 36 -0.79 -5.80 4.30
N LEU A 37 0.01 -6.84 4.49
CA LEU A 37 0.44 -7.70 3.39
C LEU A 37 -0.72 -8.57 2.93
N LYS A 38 -0.72 -8.88 1.63
CA LYS A 38 -1.67 -9.77 1.00
C LYS A 38 -0.90 -10.69 0.06
N PRO A 39 -1.25 -11.99 -0.01
CA PRO A 39 -0.60 -12.91 -0.93
C PRO A 39 -0.65 -12.42 -2.36
N TRP A 40 0.38 -12.73 -3.14
CA TRP A 40 0.36 -12.44 -4.57
C TRP A 40 -0.73 -13.26 -5.27
N PRO A 41 -1.45 -12.69 -6.23
CA PRO A 41 -2.30 -13.49 -7.10
C PRO A 41 -1.44 -14.45 -7.93
N ALA A 42 -1.94 -15.67 -8.17
CA ALA A 42 -1.24 -16.71 -8.94
C ALA A 42 -0.76 -16.25 -10.33
N ARG A 43 -1.39 -15.21 -10.89
CA ARG A 43 -1.02 -14.57 -12.17
C ARG A 43 -0.67 -13.10 -11.97
N ALA A 44 0.36 -12.84 -11.17
CA ALA A 44 0.83 -11.49 -10.92
C ALA A 44 1.49 -10.88 -12.17
N ARG A 45 1.00 -9.71 -12.60
CA ARG A 45 1.67 -8.84 -13.58
C ARG A 45 2.93 -8.21 -12.98
N LYS A 46 3.65 -7.41 -13.78
CA LYS A 46 4.80 -6.61 -13.31
C LYS A 46 4.37 -5.79 -12.08
N PRO A 47 5.10 -5.88 -10.96
CA PRO A 47 4.70 -5.20 -9.75
C PRO A 47 4.98 -3.70 -9.84
N ALA A 48 4.12 -2.91 -9.19
CA ALA A 48 4.33 -1.48 -9.01
C ALA A 48 3.97 -1.07 -7.58
N ILE A 49 4.69 -0.08 -7.07
CA ILE A 49 4.46 0.55 -5.77
C ILE A 49 3.94 1.96 -6.00
N TYR A 50 2.80 2.26 -5.39
CA TYR A 50 2.10 3.52 -5.48
C TYR A 50 2.22 4.26 -4.15
N VAL A 51 2.78 5.46 -4.17
CA VAL A 51 2.84 6.34 -2.99
C VAL A 51 1.84 7.47 -3.17
N CYS A 52 0.98 7.69 -2.17
CA CYS A 52 -0.07 8.71 -2.23
C CYS A 52 0.50 10.11 -1.94
N VAL A 53 0.49 10.96 -2.96
CA VAL A 53 0.94 12.37 -2.89
C VAL A 53 -0.24 13.36 -2.99
N ASN A 54 -1.45 12.88 -2.65
CA ASN A 54 -2.66 13.71 -2.74
C ASN A 54 -2.55 15.00 -1.94
N ARG A 55 -2.88 16.14 -2.55
CA ARG A 55 -3.00 17.43 -1.87
C ARG A 55 -4.44 17.92 -1.96
N ARG A 56 -5.06 18.18 -0.81
CA ARG A 56 -6.34 18.89 -0.68
C ARG A 56 -6.15 20.15 0.16
N ASN A 57 -7.15 21.04 0.17
CA ASN A 57 -7.18 22.11 1.16
C ASN A 57 -7.22 21.49 2.57
N PRO A 58 -6.19 21.72 3.42
CA PRO A 58 -6.13 21.14 4.75
C PRO A 58 -7.27 21.59 5.68
N GLU A 59 -7.89 22.74 5.41
CA GLU A 59 -9.07 23.23 6.16
C GLU A 59 -10.34 22.42 5.83
N VAL A 60 -10.38 21.78 4.66
CA VAL A 60 -11.57 21.08 4.14
C VAL A 60 -11.46 19.58 4.29
N ALA A 61 -10.28 19.01 4.05
CA ALA A 61 -10.10 17.57 4.09
C ALA A 61 -8.64 17.16 4.33
N VAL A 62 -8.48 16.10 5.13
CA VAL A 62 -7.20 15.42 5.28
C VAL A 62 -6.73 14.80 3.96
N SER A 63 -5.42 14.85 3.73
CA SER A 63 -4.77 14.28 2.56
C SER A 63 -3.32 13.88 2.90
N CYS A 64 -2.68 13.10 2.04
CA CYS A 64 -1.35 12.55 2.36
C CYS A 64 -0.24 13.58 2.20
N GLN A 65 -0.36 14.55 1.30
CA GLN A 65 0.72 15.51 1.03
C GLN A 65 1.04 16.39 2.24
N PRO A 66 0.07 17.01 2.93
CA PRO A 66 0.36 17.79 4.15
C PRO A 66 0.95 16.96 5.31
N ARG A 67 0.88 15.63 5.22
CA ARG A 67 1.42 14.69 6.22
C ARG A 67 2.78 14.09 5.82
N GLY A 68 3.46 14.65 4.82
CA GLY A 68 4.76 14.18 4.38
C GLY A 68 4.74 13.21 3.18
N GLY A 69 3.63 13.13 2.45
CA GLY A 69 3.46 12.16 1.35
C GLY A 69 4.48 12.33 0.22
N GLY A 70 4.93 13.57 -0.05
CA GLY A 70 5.92 13.86 -1.10
C GLY A 70 7.32 13.43 -0.68
N GLU A 71 7.69 13.69 0.56
CA GLU A 71 8.95 13.29 1.16
C GLU A 71 9.06 11.76 1.21
N VAL A 72 7.98 11.08 1.59
CA VAL A 72 7.89 9.61 1.52
C VAL A 72 8.03 9.11 0.09
N ALA A 73 7.38 9.77 -0.88
CA ALA A 73 7.46 9.38 -2.29
C ALA A 73 8.89 9.45 -2.83
N GLU A 74 9.60 10.56 -2.60
CA GLU A 74 10.99 10.74 -3.04
C GLU A 74 11.95 9.77 -2.32
N ALA A 75 11.76 9.57 -1.01
CA ALA A 75 12.57 8.62 -0.24
C ALA A 75 12.38 7.17 -0.72
N VAL A 76 11.13 6.76 -1.00
CA VAL A 76 10.82 5.42 -1.53
C VAL A 76 11.39 5.25 -2.93
N LYS A 77 11.21 6.22 -3.83
CA LYS A 77 11.76 6.21 -5.18
C LYS A 77 13.27 6.06 -5.19
N THR A 78 13.95 6.87 -4.36
CA THR A 78 15.40 6.82 -4.19
C THR A 78 15.85 5.49 -3.61
N GLY A 79 15.15 4.97 -2.60
CA GLY A 79 15.48 3.70 -1.98
C GLY A 79 15.30 2.49 -2.90
N ILE A 80 14.25 2.48 -3.73
CA ILE A 80 14.05 1.45 -4.77
C ILE A 80 15.21 1.44 -5.75
N ALA A 81 15.61 2.62 -6.25
CA ALA A 81 16.71 2.75 -7.20
C ALA A 81 18.05 2.30 -6.58
N ARG A 82 18.34 2.73 -5.33
CA ARG A 82 19.56 2.35 -4.60
C ARG A 82 19.67 0.85 -4.33
N ARG A 83 18.55 0.19 -4.04
CA ARG A 83 18.50 -1.25 -3.74
C ARG A 83 18.32 -2.12 -5.00
N GLY A 84 18.08 -1.52 -6.17
CA GLY A 84 17.82 -2.26 -7.40
C GLY A 84 16.56 -3.13 -7.35
N LEU A 85 15.53 -2.72 -6.60
CA LEU A 85 14.32 -3.54 -6.44
C LEU A 85 13.57 -3.64 -7.78
N ALA A 86 13.17 -4.86 -8.14
CA ALA A 86 12.45 -5.15 -9.39
C ALA A 86 10.95 -4.77 -9.32
N ILE A 87 10.66 -3.51 -8.96
CA ILE A 87 9.32 -2.93 -8.82
C ILE A 87 9.27 -1.54 -9.44
N GLU A 88 8.17 -1.22 -10.11
CA GLU A 88 7.99 0.10 -10.72
C GLU A 88 7.46 1.10 -9.70
N PHE A 89 8.13 2.24 -9.54
CA PHE A 89 7.64 3.33 -8.69
C PHE A 89 6.60 4.18 -9.43
N ARG A 90 5.51 4.52 -8.74
CA ARG A 90 4.48 5.45 -9.22
C ARG A 90 3.96 6.33 -8.10
N GLU A 91 3.66 7.57 -8.43
CA GLU A 91 2.85 8.43 -7.58
C GLU A 91 1.37 8.14 -7.79
N ALA A 92 0.59 8.25 -6.73
CA ALA A 92 -0.86 8.12 -6.75
C ALA A 92 -1.52 9.42 -6.28
N TYR A 93 -2.53 9.85 -7.03
CA TYR A 93 -3.37 10.98 -6.63
C TYR A 93 -4.21 10.68 -5.40
N CYS A 94 -4.80 9.49 -5.21
CA CYS A 94 -5.52 9.15 -3.97
C CYS A 94 -5.62 7.64 -3.81
N LEU A 95 -5.42 7.14 -2.59
CA LEU A 95 -5.59 5.72 -2.24
C LEU A 95 -6.81 5.45 -1.35
N ASN A 96 -7.71 6.43 -1.19
CA ASN A 96 -8.97 6.34 -0.43
C ASN A 96 -8.79 5.89 1.03
N ALA A 97 -7.70 6.32 1.67
CA ALA A 97 -7.39 6.04 3.07
C ALA A 97 -6.77 7.27 3.76
N CYS A 98 -7.26 8.47 3.44
CA CYS A 98 -6.61 9.73 3.83
C CYS A 98 -6.49 9.90 5.35
N MET A 99 -7.45 9.34 6.10
CA MET A 99 -7.44 9.29 7.57
C MET A 99 -6.16 8.66 8.11
N HIS A 100 -5.64 7.62 7.45
CA HIS A 100 -4.43 6.92 7.87
C HIS A 100 -3.20 7.30 7.02
N GLY A 101 -3.23 8.44 6.34
CA GLY A 101 -2.11 8.85 5.48
C GLY A 101 -0.86 9.29 6.26
N PRO A 102 0.33 9.25 5.63
CA PRO A 102 0.59 8.85 4.24
C PRO A 102 0.42 7.35 3.94
N ASN A 103 0.02 7.04 2.70
CA ASN A 103 -0.36 5.68 2.29
C ASN A 103 0.45 5.18 1.11
N ILE A 104 0.78 3.88 1.13
CA ILE A 104 1.47 3.17 0.04
C ILE A 104 0.67 1.92 -0.33
N ARG A 105 0.67 1.56 -1.63
CA ARG A 105 0.05 0.33 -2.13
C ARG A 105 0.97 -0.39 -3.12
N ILE A 106 1.13 -1.69 -2.95
CA ILE A 106 1.77 -2.57 -3.95
C ILE A 106 0.68 -3.23 -4.78
N VAL A 107 0.87 -3.23 -6.10
CA VAL A 107 0.02 -3.96 -7.04
C VAL A 107 0.83 -5.03 -7.78
N PRO A 108 0.21 -6.13 -8.23
CA PRO A 108 -1.20 -6.53 -8.00
C PRO A 108 -1.51 -7.18 -6.64
N SER A 109 -0.54 -7.40 -5.73
CA SER A 109 -0.80 -8.06 -4.43
C SER A 109 -1.86 -7.34 -3.58
N ASN A 110 -2.03 -6.03 -3.78
CA ASN A 110 -2.88 -5.19 -2.95
C ASN A 110 -2.38 -5.09 -1.49
N ALA A 111 -1.08 -5.30 -1.27
CA ALA A 111 -0.44 -5.00 0.00
C ALA A 111 -0.43 -3.48 0.24
N ARG A 112 -0.65 -3.05 1.49
CA ARG A 112 -0.82 -1.63 1.84
C ARG A 112 -0.04 -1.27 3.11
N PHE A 113 0.48 -0.05 3.11
CA PHE A 113 1.13 0.57 4.26
C PHE A 113 0.38 1.87 4.58
N TYR A 114 0.14 2.10 5.86
CA TYR A 114 -0.61 3.25 6.35
C TYR A 114 0.17 3.94 7.47
N GLY A 115 0.05 5.26 7.53
CA GLY A 115 0.75 6.11 8.50
C GLY A 115 2.25 6.14 8.25
N VAL A 116 2.68 6.00 6.99
CA VAL A 116 4.09 5.92 6.63
C VAL A 116 4.74 7.29 6.77
N ARG A 117 5.84 7.34 7.49
CA ARG A 117 6.71 8.51 7.62
C ARG A 117 8.02 8.26 6.88
N VAL A 118 8.80 9.33 6.68
CA VAL A 118 10.10 9.24 6.01
C VAL A 118 11.05 8.31 6.77
N GLU A 119 10.95 8.31 8.10
CA GLU A 119 11.75 7.46 8.99
C GLU A 119 11.47 5.96 8.80
N ASP A 120 10.25 5.59 8.38
CA ASP A 120 9.86 4.19 8.19
C ASP A 120 10.27 3.65 6.82
N VAL A 121 10.74 4.52 5.90
CA VAL A 121 11.04 4.12 4.51
C VAL A 121 12.02 2.95 4.42
N PRO A 122 13.09 2.86 5.22
CA PRO A 122 13.93 1.67 5.25
C PRO A 122 13.15 0.39 5.56
N GLU A 123 12.28 0.41 6.57
CA GLU A 123 11.45 -0.75 6.96
C GLU A 123 10.41 -1.10 5.88
N VAL A 124 9.81 -0.09 5.23
CA VAL A 124 8.92 -0.28 4.09
C VAL A 124 9.65 -1.00 2.96
N LEU A 125 10.86 -0.57 2.63
CA LEU A 125 11.66 -1.17 1.56
C LEU A 125 12.09 -2.60 1.91
N ASP A 126 12.49 -2.86 3.16
CA ASP A 126 12.82 -4.21 3.63
C ASP A 126 11.60 -5.15 3.50
N THR A 127 10.41 -4.64 3.85
CA THR A 127 9.16 -5.38 3.73
C THR A 127 8.78 -5.60 2.26
N VAL A 128 8.94 -4.58 1.41
CA VAL A 128 8.68 -4.67 -0.04
C VAL A 128 9.60 -5.71 -0.67
N GLU A 129 10.88 -5.73 -0.32
CA GLU A 129 11.87 -6.67 -0.83
C GLU A 129 11.51 -8.13 -0.48
N LYS A 130 11.20 -8.40 0.80
CA LYS A 130 10.70 -9.71 1.24
C LYS A 130 9.41 -10.10 0.51
N HIS A 131 8.46 -9.18 0.41
CA HIS A 131 7.19 -9.41 -0.28
C HIS A 131 7.41 -9.70 -1.76
N LEU A 132 8.34 -9.03 -2.43
CA LEU A 132 8.68 -9.28 -3.85
C LEU A 132 9.32 -10.66 -4.06
N ALA A 133 10.09 -11.17 -3.10
CA ALA A 133 10.70 -12.50 -3.16
C ALA A 133 9.65 -13.63 -3.16
N GLU A 134 8.49 -13.40 -2.52
CA GLU A 134 7.35 -14.34 -2.51
C GLU A 134 6.52 -14.30 -3.80
N ARG A 135 6.87 -13.43 -4.77
CA ARG A 135 6.08 -13.26 -5.98
C ARG A 135 6.18 -14.49 -6.89
N PRO A 136 5.06 -15.08 -7.32
CA PRO A 136 5.09 -16.17 -8.29
C PRO A 136 5.65 -15.67 -9.64
N PRO A 137 6.31 -16.54 -10.41
CA PRO A 137 6.84 -16.18 -11.72
C PRO A 137 5.71 -15.62 -12.61
N GLY A 138 5.95 -14.43 -13.16
CA GLY A 138 4.93 -13.71 -13.93
C GLY A 138 4.62 -14.45 -15.23
N ARG A 139 3.35 -14.85 -15.44
CA ARG A 139 2.87 -15.28 -16.76
C ARG A 139 2.41 -14.05 -17.57
N ARG A 140 2.71 -14.04 -18.88
CA ARG A 140 2.15 -13.04 -19.81
C ARG A 140 0.62 -13.10 -19.77
N PRO A 141 -0.09 -11.96 -19.77
CA PRO A 141 -1.54 -11.97 -19.84
C PRO A 141 -1.99 -12.70 -21.12
N ARG A 142 -2.95 -13.62 -21.00
CA ARG A 142 -3.62 -14.20 -22.16
C ARG A 142 -4.32 -13.03 -22.86
N ARG A 143 -3.99 -12.77 -24.13
CA ARG A 143 -4.76 -11.83 -24.95
C ARG A 143 -6.23 -12.32 -24.91
N PRO A 144 -7.23 -11.46 -24.62
CA PRO A 144 -8.61 -11.88 -24.70
C PRO A 144 -8.84 -12.41 -26.13
N GLU A 145 -9.36 -13.62 -26.22
CA GLU A 145 -9.80 -14.24 -27.46
C GLU A 145 -11.10 -13.53 -27.83
N ASN A 146 -11.09 -12.81 -28.95
CA ASN A 146 -12.23 -12.03 -29.45
C ASN A 146 -12.96 -12.86 -30.50
#